data_AF-V5GR35-F1
#
_entry.id   AF-V5GR35-F1
#
_cell.length_a   1.000
_cell.length_b   1.000
_cell.length_c   1.000
_cell.angle_alpha   90.00
_cell.angle_beta   90.00
_cell.angle_gamma   90.00
#
_symmetry.space_group_name_H-M   'P 1'
#
loop_
_entity.id
_entity.type
_entity.pdbx_description
1 polymer ?
#
loop_
_entity_poly.entity_id
_entity_poly.type
_entity_poly.pdbx_seq_one_letter_code
_entity_poly.pdbx_strand_id
1 'polypeptide(L)'
;RKTEYCETEDCRIHAVILKEAMNPAVNPCENFYKFVCGSWKSLRAIETTSTADDVTLRVYASVIQTLLREDPQPNLPKKLFRTCNAPTSSYRKDVAIFKELKEDIGILWPEKRQTFVHPLDLLLKLSIRWNFNFLLNVRVIPA
;
A
#
# COMPACT_ATOMS: atom_id res chain seq x y z
N ARG A 1 -36.93 -27.35 -1.01
CA ARG A 1 -37.43 -27.04 0.35
C ARG A 1 -37.02 -25.60 0.65
N LYS A 2 -37.95 -24.66 0.88
CA LYS A 2 -37.59 -23.32 1.37
C LYS A 2 -37.41 -23.43 2.88
N THR A 3 -36.20 -23.23 3.36
CA THR A 3 -35.88 -23.12 4.78
C THR A 3 -36.16 -21.69 5.26
N GLU A 4 -36.43 -21.52 6.55
CA GLU A 4 -36.68 -20.20 7.17
C GLU A 4 -35.41 -19.33 7.17
N TYR A 5 -34.24 -19.97 7.17
CA TYR A 5 -32.94 -19.33 7.11
C TYR A 5 -32.03 -20.00 6.08
N CYS A 6 -30.96 -19.31 5.71
CA CYS A 6 -29.99 -19.79 4.75
C CYS A 6 -29.07 -20.85 5.37
N GLU A 7 -28.94 -21.99 4.70
CA GLU A 7 -28.10 -23.13 5.14
C GLU A 7 -26.95 -23.43 4.17
N THR A 8 -26.73 -22.57 3.16
CA THR A 8 -25.58 -22.73 2.25
C THR A 8 -24.28 -22.59 3.02
N GLU A 9 -23.22 -23.21 2.50
CA GLU A 9 -21.89 -23.12 3.13
C GLU A 9 -21.44 -21.67 3.27
N ASP A 10 -21.68 -20.84 2.25
CA ASP A 10 -21.41 -19.41 2.31
C ASP A 10 -22.12 -18.74 3.49
N CYS A 11 -23.41 -19.02 3.70
CA CYS A 11 -24.16 -18.45 4.82
C CYS A 11 -23.59 -18.88 6.17
N ARG A 12 -23.14 -20.13 6.30
CA ARG A 12 -22.52 -20.63 7.54
C ARG A 12 -21.19 -19.94 7.82
N ILE A 13 -20.33 -19.80 6.81
CA ILE A 13 -19.04 -19.11 6.94
C ILE A 13 -19.26 -17.66 7.38
N HIS A 14 -20.17 -16.94 6.72
CA HIS A 14 -20.44 -15.54 7.05
C HIS A 14 -21.06 -15.38 8.44
N ALA A 15 -21.96 -16.29 8.85
CA ALA A 15 -22.55 -16.28 10.18
C ALA A 15 -21.50 -16.47 11.28
N VAL A 16 -20.52 -17.35 11.07
CA VAL A 16 -19.39 -17.56 12.00
C VAL A 16 -18.54 -16.29 12.12
N ILE A 17 -18.11 -15.72 10.99
CA ILE A 17 -17.28 -14.51 10.97
C ILE A 17 -17.97 -13.34 11.68
N LEU A 18 -19.27 -13.15 11.42
CA LEU A 18 -20.05 -12.10 12.06
C LEU A 18 -20.13 -12.31 13.57
N LYS A 19 -20.43 -13.54 14.00
CA LYS A 19 -20.54 -13.88 15.42
C LYS A 19 -19.21 -13.69 16.17
N GLU A 20 -18.09 -14.02 15.55
CA GLU A 20 -16.74 -13.84 16.14
C GLU A 20 -16.34 -12.37 16.29
N ALA A 21 -16.79 -11.49 15.39
CA ALA A 21 -16.51 -10.06 15.47
C ALA A 21 -17.29 -9.37 16.59
N MET A 22 -18.50 -9.87 16.85
CA MET A 22 -19.45 -9.28 17.79
C MET A 22 -19.02 -9.45 19.25
N ASN A 23 -19.29 -8.43 20.06
CA ASN A 23 -19.21 -8.48 21.51
C ASN A 23 -20.62 -8.41 22.11
N PRO A 24 -21.25 -9.55 22.43
CA PRO A 24 -22.62 -9.60 22.94
C PRO A 24 -22.79 -9.01 24.34
N ALA A 25 -21.70 -8.70 25.05
CA ALA A 25 -21.77 -8.02 26.35
C ALA A 25 -22.08 -6.51 26.25
N VAL A 26 -22.04 -5.93 25.04
CA VAL A 26 -22.35 -4.52 24.79
C VAL A 26 -23.77 -4.38 24.27
N ASN A 27 -24.57 -3.47 24.83
CA ASN A 27 -25.90 -3.20 24.29
C ASN A 27 -25.78 -2.50 22.91
N PRO A 28 -26.36 -3.04 21.82
CA PRO A 28 -26.32 -2.42 20.50
C PRO A 28 -26.98 -1.04 20.44
N CYS A 29 -28.01 -0.78 21.25
CA CYS A 29 -28.69 0.51 21.31
C CYS A 29 -27.82 1.61 21.94
N GLU A 30 -26.84 1.22 22.76
CA GLU A 30 -25.91 2.14 23.43
C GLU A 30 -24.64 2.36 22.60
N ASN A 31 -24.08 1.28 22.04
CA ASN A 31 -22.88 1.35 21.22
C ASN A 31 -22.81 0.22 20.19
N PHE A 32 -23.52 0.41 19.08
CA PHE A 32 -23.58 -0.57 18.00
C PHE A 32 -22.19 -0.92 17.43
N TYR A 33 -21.28 0.05 17.33
CA TYR A 33 -19.91 -0.20 16.85
C TYR A 33 -19.17 -1.19 17.76
N LYS A 34 -19.21 -1.00 19.09
CA LYS A 34 -18.59 -1.94 20.03
C LYS A 34 -19.32 -3.27 20.08
N PHE A 35 -20.64 -3.30 19.90
CA PHE A 35 -21.39 -4.55 19.81
C PHE A 35 -20.98 -5.36 18.58
N VAL A 36 -20.81 -4.74 17.41
CA VAL A 36 -20.49 -5.46 16.16
C VAL A 36 -19.00 -5.74 15.99
N CYS A 37 -18.12 -4.83 16.42
CA CYS A 37 -16.66 -4.92 16.19
C CYS A 37 -15.83 -5.14 17.46
N GLY A 38 -16.47 -5.23 18.63
CA GLY A 38 -15.77 -5.20 19.93
C GLY A 38 -14.82 -6.38 20.15
N SER A 39 -15.09 -7.53 19.54
CA SER A 39 -14.26 -8.74 19.65
C SER A 39 -13.27 -8.87 18.48
N TRP A 40 -13.49 -8.14 17.38
CA TRP A 40 -12.60 -8.14 16.22
C TRP A 40 -11.18 -7.67 16.56
N LYS A 41 -11.07 -6.62 17.40
CA LYS A 41 -9.78 -6.05 17.81
C LYS A 41 -8.94 -6.99 18.67
N SER A 42 -9.56 -7.85 19.48
CA SER A 42 -8.85 -8.80 20.35
C SER A 42 -8.42 -10.07 19.63
N LEU A 43 -9.19 -10.53 18.64
CA LEU A 43 -8.89 -11.73 17.85
C LEU A 43 -7.89 -11.46 16.72
N ARG A 44 -7.83 -10.21 16.25
CA ARG A 44 -7.00 -9.80 15.11
C ARG A 44 -6.18 -8.55 15.46
N ALA A 45 -5.54 -8.55 16.63
CA ALA A 45 -4.53 -7.56 16.97
C ALA A 45 -3.36 -7.76 16.01
N ILE A 46 -3.37 -7.04 14.89
CA ILE A 46 -2.22 -6.99 13.99
C ILE A 46 -1.40 -5.79 14.42
N GLU A 47 -0.14 -6.03 14.78
CA GLU A 47 0.85 -4.96 14.84
C GLU A 47 1.01 -4.38 13.43
N THR A 48 0.35 -3.27 13.15
CA THR A 48 0.62 -2.47 11.96
C THR A 48 1.11 -1.09 12.36
N THR A 49 2.13 -0.65 11.64
CA THR A 49 2.70 0.70 11.67
C THR A 49 1.82 1.72 10.93
N SER A 50 0.54 1.41 10.69
CA SER A 50 -0.35 2.14 9.78
C SER A 50 -1.69 2.44 10.44
N THR A 51 -2.16 3.68 10.31
CA THR A 51 -3.37 4.22 10.95
C THR A 51 -4.69 3.77 10.31
N ALA A 52 -4.66 2.97 9.26
CA ALA A 52 -5.84 2.41 8.63
C ALA A 52 -5.60 0.95 8.24
N ASP A 53 -6.09 0.03 9.08
CA ASP A 53 -6.14 -1.40 8.79
C ASP A 53 -7.28 -1.70 7.81
N ASP A 54 -7.10 -1.30 6.54
CA ASP A 54 -8.04 -1.67 5.49
C ASP A 54 -7.89 -3.15 5.13
N VAL A 55 -8.92 -3.94 5.42
CA VAL A 55 -9.00 -5.37 5.08
C VAL A 55 -8.80 -5.57 3.57
N THR A 56 -9.28 -4.62 2.77
CA THR A 56 -9.17 -4.64 1.31
C THR A 56 -7.72 -4.61 0.86
N LEU A 57 -6.91 -3.68 1.38
CA LEU A 57 -5.47 -3.61 1.08
C LEU A 57 -4.73 -4.91 1.46
N ARG A 58 -5.10 -5.55 2.56
CA ARG A 58 -4.50 -6.83 2.99
C ARG A 58 -4.84 -7.97 2.03
N VAL A 59 -6.11 -8.08 1.66
CA VAL A 59 -6.56 -9.07 0.68
C VAL A 59 -5.85 -8.85 -0.65
N TYR A 60 -5.81 -7.62 -1.14
CA TYR A 60 -5.09 -7.30 -2.38
C TYR A 60 -3.60 -7.63 -2.28
N ALA A 61 -2.94 -7.26 -1.18
CA ALA A 61 -1.52 -7.59 -0.99
C ALA A 61 -1.28 -9.10 -0.99
N SER A 62 -2.11 -9.88 -0.29
CA SER A 62 -2.01 -11.34 -0.26
C SER A 62 -2.28 -11.96 -1.64
N VAL A 63 -3.31 -11.49 -2.35
CA VAL A 63 -3.66 -12.00 -3.69
C VAL A 63 -2.55 -11.68 -4.69
N ILE A 64 -2.06 -10.44 -4.70
CA ILE A 64 -0.94 -10.02 -5.56
C ILE A 64 0.29 -10.89 -5.29
N GLN A 65 0.61 -11.15 -4.01
CA GLN A 65 1.72 -12.02 -3.65
C GLN A 65 1.56 -13.45 -4.19
N THR A 66 0.38 -14.04 -4.08
CA THR A 66 0.09 -15.39 -4.59
C THR A 66 0.18 -15.43 -6.11
N LEU A 67 -0.50 -14.52 -6.81
CA LEU A 67 -0.51 -14.46 -8.27
C LEU A 67 0.91 -14.29 -8.84
N LEU A 68 1.72 -13.43 -8.22
CA LEU A 68 3.10 -13.20 -8.66
C LEU A 68 4.02 -14.39 -8.35
N ARG A 69 3.69 -15.29 -7.41
CA ARG A 69 4.45 -16.53 -7.18
C ARG A 69 4.11 -17.58 -8.24
N GLU A 70 2.83 -17.80 -8.48
CA GLU A 70 2.31 -18.86 -9.35
C GLU A 70 2.53 -18.61 -10.85
N ASP A 71 2.70 -17.35 -11.28
CA ASP A 71 2.90 -17.00 -12.69
C ASP A 71 4.16 -17.68 -13.30
N PRO A 72 4.04 -18.65 -14.21
CA PRO A 72 5.19 -19.35 -14.77
C PRO A 72 6.04 -18.44 -15.69
N GLN A 73 5.50 -17.32 -16.16
CA GLN A 73 6.25 -16.37 -16.99
C GLN A 73 6.76 -15.20 -16.16
N PRO A 74 8.08 -14.91 -16.19
CA PRO A 74 8.62 -13.75 -15.49
C PRO A 74 8.27 -12.46 -16.24
N ASN A 75 7.05 -11.95 -16.02
CA ASN A 75 6.65 -10.64 -16.50
C ASN A 75 7.30 -9.51 -15.68
N LEU A 76 7.25 -8.29 -16.22
CA LEU A 76 7.81 -7.10 -15.57
C LEU A 76 7.29 -6.88 -14.13
N PRO A 77 5.98 -7.02 -13.84
CA PRO A 77 5.46 -6.92 -12.47
C PRO A 77 6.11 -7.91 -11.49
N LYS A 78 6.24 -9.18 -11.89
CA LYS A 78 6.87 -10.22 -11.06
C LYS A 78 8.34 -9.94 -10.79
N LYS A 79 9.08 -9.48 -11.81
CA LYS A 79 10.50 -9.10 -11.64
C LYS A 79 10.65 -7.91 -10.70
N LEU A 80 9.85 -6.87 -10.89
CA LEU A 80 9.86 -5.68 -10.03
C LEU A 80 9.52 -6.04 -8.57
N PHE A 81 8.48 -6.85 -8.37
CA PHE A 81 8.08 -7.32 -7.05
C PHE A 81 9.18 -8.12 -6.35
N ARG A 82 9.87 -9.02 -7.07
CA ARG A 82 11.01 -9.77 -6.54
C ARG A 82 12.18 -8.88 -6.15
N THR A 83 12.51 -7.88 -6.96
CA THR A 83 13.58 -6.91 -6.64
C THR A 83 13.25 -6.10 -5.39
N CYS A 84 11.99 -5.68 -5.23
CA CYS A 84 11.54 -4.92 -4.07
C CYS A 84 11.61 -5.72 -2.76
N ASN A 85 11.28 -7.02 -2.81
CA ASN A 85 11.27 -7.88 -1.62
C ASN A 85 12.59 -8.63 -1.38
N ALA A 86 13.54 -8.55 -2.30
CA ALA A 86 14.87 -9.08 -2.06
C ALA A 86 15.52 -8.27 -0.92
N PRO A 87 16.16 -8.92 0.06
CA PRO A 87 16.88 -8.20 1.11
C PRO A 87 17.85 -7.22 0.47
N THR A 88 17.78 -5.96 0.92
CA THR A 88 18.49 -4.85 0.30
C THR A 88 20.00 -5.06 0.34
N SER A 89 20.66 -4.65 -0.74
CA SER A 89 22.11 -4.60 -0.79
C SER A 89 22.64 -3.52 0.18
N SER A 90 23.93 -3.59 0.53
CA SER A 90 24.60 -2.65 1.43
C SER A 90 24.16 -1.19 1.23
N TYR A 91 23.82 -0.50 2.34
CA TYR A 91 23.48 0.93 2.43
C TYR A 91 24.36 1.84 1.54
N ARG A 92 25.64 1.47 1.36
CA ARG A 92 26.59 2.22 0.54
C ARG A 92 26.20 2.27 -0.95
N LYS A 93 25.63 1.19 -1.49
CA LYS A 93 25.16 1.11 -2.88
C LYS A 93 23.92 1.97 -3.09
N ASP A 94 22.99 1.94 -2.14
CA ASP A 94 21.76 2.73 -2.21
C ASP A 94 22.05 4.23 -2.20
N VAL A 95 23.01 4.68 -1.36
CA VAL A 95 23.47 6.08 -1.34
C VAL A 95 24.13 6.49 -2.67
N ALA A 96 24.87 5.58 -3.32
CA ALA A 96 25.49 5.87 -4.62
C ALA A 96 24.42 6.06 -5.72
N ILE A 97 23.43 5.16 -5.80
CA ILE A 97 22.30 5.28 -6.73
C ILE A 97 21.54 6.59 -6.49
N PHE A 98 21.33 6.96 -5.22
CA PHE A 98 20.67 8.21 -4.88
C PHE A 98 21.50 9.45 -5.24
N LYS A 99 22.84 9.37 -5.18
CA LYS A 99 23.72 10.45 -5.65
C LYS A 99 23.60 10.64 -7.16
N GLU A 100 23.62 9.55 -7.94
CA GLU A 100 23.43 9.61 -9.40
C GLU A 100 22.08 10.22 -9.78
N LEU A 101 21.01 9.81 -9.08
CA LEU A 101 19.67 10.39 -9.24
C LEU A 101 19.66 11.91 -9.05
N LYS A 102 20.28 12.37 -7.96
CA LYS A 102 20.35 13.80 -7.64
C LYS A 102 21.11 14.60 -8.69
N GLU A 103 22.21 14.05 -9.20
CA GLU A 103 22.99 14.67 -10.28
C GLU A 103 22.16 14.81 -11.58
N ASP A 104 21.37 13.79 -11.96
CA ASP A 104 20.47 13.85 -13.12
C ASP A 104 19.35 14.89 -12.94
N ILE A 105 18.79 15.00 -11.73
CA ILE A 105 17.78 16.01 -11.40
C ILE A 105 18.38 17.43 -11.38
N GLY A 106 19.71 17.55 -11.26
CA GLY A 106 20.40 18.83 -11.10
C GLY A 106 20.35 19.38 -9.67
N ILE A 107 20.04 18.54 -8.69
CA ILE A 107 20.12 18.86 -7.26
C ILE A 107 21.49 18.43 -6.77
N LEU A 108 22.37 19.39 -6.48
CA LEU A 108 23.73 19.08 -6.05
C LEU A 108 23.76 18.48 -4.63
N TRP A 109 24.72 17.59 -4.42
CA TRP A 109 25.09 17.14 -3.08
C TRP A 109 25.66 18.34 -2.30
N PRO A 110 25.43 18.47 -0.97
CA PRO A 110 25.81 19.66 -0.20
C PRO A 110 27.29 20.09 -0.33
N GLU A 111 28.16 19.16 -0.70
CA GLU A 111 29.61 19.33 -0.83
C GLU A 111 30.04 19.91 -2.20
N LYS A 112 29.15 20.02 -3.21
CA LYS A 112 29.48 20.51 -4.57
C LYS A 112 29.04 21.96 -4.78
N ARG A 113 29.89 22.75 -5.45
CA ARG A 113 29.69 24.18 -5.74
C ARG A 113 28.52 24.37 -6.74
N GLN A 114 27.63 25.33 -6.45
CA GLN A 114 26.36 25.54 -7.17
C GLN A 114 26.58 25.85 -8.66
N THR A 115 25.97 25.06 -9.54
CA THR A 115 25.65 25.46 -10.92
C THR A 115 24.26 26.11 -10.90
N PHE A 116 24.09 27.25 -11.57
CA PHE A 116 22.78 27.90 -11.65
C PHE A 116 21.83 27.01 -12.47
N VAL A 117 20.79 26.48 -11.82
CA VAL A 117 19.69 25.77 -12.46
C VAL A 117 18.46 26.66 -12.31
N HIS A 118 17.80 26.99 -13.42
CA HIS A 118 16.60 27.81 -13.34
C HIS A 118 15.50 27.04 -12.57
N PRO A 119 14.82 27.65 -11.58
CA PRO A 119 13.85 26.95 -10.75
C PRO A 119 12.73 26.27 -11.55
N LEU A 120 12.25 26.90 -12.63
CA LEU A 120 11.23 26.31 -13.48
C LEU A 120 11.72 25.03 -14.17
N ASP A 121 12.98 24.97 -14.59
CA ASP A 121 13.53 23.78 -15.24
C ASP A 121 13.61 22.61 -14.26
N LEU A 122 13.97 22.89 -13.01
CA LEU A 122 13.98 21.89 -11.94
C LEU A 122 12.56 21.38 -11.65
N LEU A 123 11.58 22.29 -11.51
CA LEU A 123 10.19 21.93 -11.25
C LEU A 123 9.58 21.11 -12.40
N LEU A 124 9.86 21.48 -13.65
CA LEU A 124 9.43 20.72 -14.82
C LEU A 124 10.10 19.33 -14.88
N LYS A 125 11.41 19.24 -14.63
CA LYS A 125 12.11 17.95 -14.56
C LYS A 125 11.53 17.05 -13.47
N LEU A 126 11.30 17.58 -12.28
CA LEU A 126 10.71 16.83 -11.16
C LEU A 126 9.29 16.34 -11.50
N SER A 127 8.43 17.23 -12.03
CA SER A 127 7.04 16.89 -12.32
C SER A 127 6.91 15.92 -13.50
N ILE A 128 7.59 16.19 -14.63
CA ILE A 128 7.41 15.41 -15.87
C ILE A 128 8.25 14.13 -15.87
N ARG A 129 9.52 14.19 -15.46
CA ARG A 129 10.44 13.04 -15.55
C ARG A 129 10.34 12.11 -14.34
N TRP A 130 10.07 12.66 -13.15
CA TRP A 130 10.06 11.92 -11.89
C TRP A 130 8.68 11.77 -11.26
N ASN A 131 7.63 12.34 -11.87
CA ASN A 131 6.28 12.39 -11.30
C ASN A 131 6.24 12.95 -9.87
N PHE A 132 7.20 13.80 -9.54
CA PHE A 132 7.33 14.45 -8.24
C PHE A 132 6.77 15.87 -8.35
N ASN A 133 5.54 16.04 -7.89
CA ASN A 133 4.85 17.33 -7.93
C ASN A 133 5.23 18.15 -6.70
N PHE A 134 6.00 19.21 -6.91
CA PHE A 134 6.40 20.16 -5.88
C PHE A 134 6.00 21.56 -6.34
N LEU A 135 5.23 22.29 -5.51
CA LEU A 135 4.63 23.61 -5.79
C LEU A 135 3.63 23.67 -6.95
N LEU A 136 3.90 22.98 -8.05
CA LEU A 136 3.06 22.91 -9.25
C LEU A 136 2.74 21.44 -9.57
N ASN A 137 1.56 21.22 -10.12
CA ASN A 137 1.14 19.91 -10.65
C ASN A 137 0.94 20.06 -12.16
N VAL A 138 1.87 19.50 -12.94
CA VAL A 138 1.82 19.57 -14.40
C VAL A 138 1.27 18.25 -14.92
N ARG A 139 0.20 18.31 -15.74
CA ARG A 139 -0.38 17.13 -16.40
C ARG A 139 -0.60 17.43 -17.88
N VAL A 140 -0.28 16.46 -18.71
CA VAL A 140 -0.64 16.48 -20.13
C VAL A 140 -2.01 15.80 -20.23
N ILE A 141 -3.02 16.56 -20.64
CA ILE A 141 -4.37 16.05 -20.90
C ILE A 141 -4.52 15.97 -22.42
N PRO A 142 -4.91 14.82 -22.99
CA PRO A 142 -5.18 14.74 -24.43
C PRO A 142 -6.28 15.73 -24.81
N ALA A 143 -6.10 16.39 -25.97
CA ALA A 143 -7.11 17.28 -26.55
C ALA A 143 -8.29 16.50 -27.15
#